data_AF-A0A351J1R0-F1
#
_entry.id   AF-A0A351J1R0-F1
#
_cell.length_a   1.000
_cell.length_b   1.000
_cell.length_c   1.000
_cell.angle_alpha   90.00
_cell.angle_beta   90.00
_cell.angle_gamma   90.00
#
_symmetry.space_group_name_H-M   'P 1'
#
loop_
_entity.id
_entity.type
_entity.pdbx_description
1 polymer ?
#
loop_
_entity_poly.entity_id
_entity_poly.type
_entity_poly.pdbx_seq_one_letter_code
_entity_poly.pdbx_strand_id
1 'polypeptide(L)' 'MKSFLVIGMGEFGLLLAQKLTALNQDVMIIDENAER' A
#
# COMPACT_ATOMS: atom_id res chain seq x y z
N MET A 1 11.98 6.18 -9.48
CA MET A 1 11.14 5.03 -9.10
C MET A 1 11.66 4.53 -7.77
N LYS A 2 10.85 4.56 -6.71
CA LYS A 2 11.21 4.02 -5.41
C LYS A 2 10.22 2.91 -5.05
N SER A 3 10.67 1.94 -4.27
CA SER A 3 9.82 0.86 -3.77
C SER A 3 9.40 1.16 -2.33
N PHE A 4 8.11 0.94 -2.03
CA PHE A 4 7.51 1.15 -0.73
C PHE A 4 6.85 -0.14 -0.23
N LEU A 5 7.02 -0.41 1.06
CA LEU A 5 6.29 -1.45 1.77
C LEU A 5 5.27 -0.81 2.69
N VAL A 6 3.99 -1.15 2.51
CA VAL A 6 2.89 -0.73 3.38
C VAL A 6 2.45 -1.93 4.22
N ILE A 7 2.52 -1.80 5.55
CA ILE A 7 2.08 -2.82 6.50
C ILE A 7 0.83 -2.30 7.20
N GLY A 8 -0.28 -3.04 7.08
CA GLY A 8 -1.59 -2.68 7.58
C GLY A 8 -2.43 -1.92 6.54
N MET A 9 -3.51 -2.54 6.09
CA MET A 9 -4.52 -2.10 5.13
C MET A 9 -5.83 -1.70 5.80
N GLY A 10 -5.70 -1.03 6.96
CA GLY A 10 -6.77 -0.18 7.47
C GLY A 10 -7.00 1.03 6.55
N GLU A 11 -7.92 1.91 6.94
CA GLU A 11 -8.33 3.09 6.15
C GLU A 11 -7.13 3.90 5.62
N PHE A 12 -6.15 4.19 6.49
CA PHE A 12 -4.97 4.96 6.11
C PHE A 12 -4.05 4.21 5.14
N GLY A 13 -3.76 2.94 5.42
CA GLY A 13 -2.83 2.13 4.60
C GLY A 13 -3.33 1.96 3.17
N LEU A 14 -4.63 1.74 3.02
CA LEU A 14 -5.29 1.68 1.72
C LEU A 14 -5.15 3.00 0.95
N LEU A 15 -5.49 4.13 1.56
CA LEU A 15 -5.39 5.45 0.92
C LEU A 15 -3.94 5.81 0.56
N LEU A 16 -2.98 5.46 1.42
CA LEU A 16 -1.57 5.67 1.17
C LEU A 16 -1.08 4.83 -0.01
N ALA A 17 -1.36 3.53 -0.03
CA ALA A 17 -0.96 2.63 -1.11
C ALA A 17 -1.55 3.07 -2.46
N GLN A 18 -2.81 3.48 -2.48
CA GLN A 18 -3.47 4.04 -3.67
C GLN A 18 -2.76 5.30 -4.18
N LYS A 19 -2.44 6.25 -3.29
CA LYS A 19 -1.73 7.48 -3.67
C LYS A 19 -0.31 7.19 -4.19
N LEU A 20 0.43 6.29 -3.54
CA LEU A 20 1.78 5.90 -3.98
C LEU A 20 1.74 5.22 -5.35
N THR A 21 0.78 4.32 -5.57
CA THR A 21 0.56 3.66 -6.86
C THR A 21 0.21 4.68 -7.96
N ALA A 22 -0.68 5.64 -7.66
CA ALA A 22 -1.05 6.71 -8.61
C ALA A 22 0.13 7.64 -8.98
N LEU A 23 1.17 7.70 -8.15
CA LEU A 23 2.42 8.41 -8.41
C LEU A 23 3.46 7.55 -9.14
N ASN A 24 3.07 6.41 -9.72
CA ASN A 24 3.93 5.44 -10.39
C ASN A 24 5.10 4.96 -9.51
N GLN A 25 4.84 4.79 -8.20
CA GLN A 25 5.76 4.09 -7.32
C GLN A 25 5.48 2.60 -7.30
N ASP A 26 6.49 1.82 -7.00
CA ASP A 26 6.37 0.37 -6.77
C ASP A 26 5.93 0.14 -5.32
N VAL A 27 4.81 -0.55 -5.11
CA VAL A 27 4.17 -0.67 -3.80
C VAL A 27 3.86 -2.14 -3.50
N MET A 28 4.45 -2.65 -2.43
CA MET A 28 4.11 -3.94 -1.85
C MET A 28 3.27 -3.72 -0.59
N ILE A 29 2.26 -4.56 -0.41
CA ILE A 29 1.30 -4.47 0.70
C ILE A 29 1.36 -5.77 1.50
N ILE A 30 1.36 -5.64 2.83
CA ILE A 30 1.20 -6.75 3.77
C ILE A 30 0.08 -6.38 4.75
N ASP A 31 -0.92 -7.24 4.87
CA ASP A 31 -1.96 -7.16 5.91
C ASP A 31 -2.13 -8.51 6.59
N GLU A 32 -2.66 -8.50 7.81
CA GLU A 32 -2.99 -9.74 8.53
C GLU A 32 -4.17 -10.48 7.89
N ASN A 33 -5.08 -9.74 7.25
CA ASN A 33 -6.22 -10.29 6.54
C ASN A 33 -5.94 -10.31 5.03
N ALA A 34 -5.67 -11.51 4.52
CA ALA A 34 -5.37 -11.71 3.09
C ALA A 34 -6.55 -11.41 2.15
N GLU A 35 -7.77 -11.28 2.68
CA GLU A 35 -8.98 -10.94 1.90
C GLU A 35 -9.27 -9.43 1.86
N ARG A 36 -8.44 -8.60 2.50
CA ARG A 36 -8.57 -7.13 2.49
C ARG A 36 -7.70 -6.45 1.44
#